data_AF-A0A366MV00-F1
#
_entry.id   AF-A0A366MV00-F1
#
_cell.length_a   1.000
_cell.length_b   1.000
_cell.length_c   1.000
_cell.angle_alpha   90.00
_cell.angle_beta   90.00
_cell.angle_gamma   90.00
#
_symmetry.space_group_name_H-M   'P 1'
#
loop_
_entity.id
_entity.type
_entity.pdbx_description
1 polymer ?
#
loop_
_entity_poly.entity_id
_entity_poly.type
_entity_poly.pdbx_seq_one_letter_code
_entity_poly.pdbx_strand_id
1 'polypeptide(L)'
;MGKASFSVERLTQNTDIHTQRLNGFSCAIVGDCSNNYFKEFYKYDDFLIKSQNKYKETIKQNMQQSAILNLFQEAIISIDEHHKEDDIIDLFFELKQKFGGHELINLTIHKDEGYFQKDGKNYYPNKNIIKKGNDWFITYDLSNSKNEEDFNVLVNINEFHTILTPHAHAIFSMFDFKLGRNARMQKKDMVERLKFVAQILKMDYAPQKIYKVISNQNISGSQDDLQNLDNQINIRTQTLCDINTQVASKEIELEDLSLKLAEQYHILNDILNKIRQKDNDLNDLISQIVIKEDILDSLSNTILVKSTNITSLEVQIKQKEFRLDEINNKIDIKAQGIAI
;
A
#
# COMPACT_ATOMS: atom_id res chain seq x y z
N MET A 1 21.76 14.98 -10.17
CA MET A 1 20.45 14.32 -10.17
C MET A 1 19.49 15.21 -10.96
N GLY A 2 18.49 14.63 -11.64
CA GLY A 2 17.48 15.43 -12.34
C GLY A 2 16.63 16.24 -11.36
N LYS A 3 16.05 17.36 -11.83
CA LYS A 3 15.08 18.13 -11.05
C LYS A 3 13.70 17.56 -11.25
N ALA A 4 13.02 17.19 -10.17
CA ALA A 4 11.63 16.76 -10.25
C ALA A 4 10.76 17.96 -10.65
N SER A 5 9.90 17.74 -11.63
CA SER A 5 8.85 18.69 -11.99
C SER A 5 7.50 17.99 -11.92
N PHE A 6 6.46 18.72 -11.54
CA PHE A 6 5.09 18.21 -11.49
C PHE A 6 4.17 19.36 -11.87
N SER A 7 4.00 19.58 -13.18
CA SER A 7 3.04 20.56 -13.69
C SER A 7 1.69 19.89 -13.81
N VAL A 8 0.63 20.55 -13.34
CA VAL A 8 -0.74 20.04 -13.51
C VAL A 8 -1.53 21.01 -14.34
N GLU A 9 -2.06 20.50 -15.44
CA GLU A 9 -2.84 21.25 -16.40
C GLU A 9 -4.22 20.62 -16.59
N ARG A 10 -5.15 21.40 -17.15
CA ARG A 10 -6.44 20.84 -17.56
C ARG A 10 -6.21 19.98 -18.78
N LEU A 11 -6.96 18.88 -18.87
CA LEU A 11 -6.96 18.05 -20.06
C LEU A 11 -7.35 18.90 -21.28
N THR A 12 -6.53 18.88 -22.32
CA THR A 12 -6.82 19.55 -23.59
C THR A 12 -6.82 18.55 -24.74
N GLN A 13 -7.38 18.92 -25.89
CA GLN A 13 -7.28 18.08 -27.10
C GLN A 13 -5.82 17.78 -27.49
N ASN A 14 -4.88 18.66 -27.14
CA ASN A 14 -3.45 18.46 -27.41
C ASN A 14 -2.83 17.36 -26.54
N THR A 15 -3.39 17.10 -25.35
CA THR A 15 -2.93 16.05 -24.44
C THR A 15 -3.04 14.68 -25.11
N ASP A 16 -4.22 14.33 -25.65
CA ASP A 16 -4.44 13.04 -26.31
C ASP A 16 -3.62 12.92 -27.60
N ILE A 17 -3.51 14.02 -28.35
CA ILE A 17 -2.70 14.08 -29.59
C ILE A 17 -1.23 13.74 -29.31
N HIS A 18 -0.66 14.29 -28.25
CA HIS A 18 0.74 14.06 -27.88
C HIS A 18 0.94 12.68 -27.27
N THR A 19 0.18 12.35 -26.22
CA THR A 19 0.31 11.08 -25.48
C THR A 19 0.03 9.83 -26.33
N GLN A 20 -0.89 9.92 -27.29
CA GLN A 20 -1.23 8.82 -28.20
C GLN A 20 -0.54 8.94 -29.58
N ARG A 21 0.34 9.93 -29.76
CA ARG A 21 1.10 10.20 -30.99
C ARG A 21 0.24 10.33 -32.25
N LEU A 22 -0.97 10.86 -32.13
CA LEU A 22 -1.93 10.99 -33.23
C LEU A 22 -1.45 11.94 -34.33
N ASN A 23 -0.52 12.84 -34.03
CA ASN A 23 0.12 13.74 -35.00
C ASN A 23 1.47 13.23 -35.56
N GLY A 24 1.87 11.99 -35.25
CA GLY A 24 3.11 11.39 -35.75
C GLY A 24 4.38 11.99 -35.13
N PHE A 25 4.98 11.28 -34.18
CA PHE A 25 6.37 11.43 -33.68
C PHE A 25 6.94 12.86 -33.52
N SER A 26 6.11 13.87 -33.28
CA SER A 26 6.51 15.26 -33.48
C SER A 26 7.63 15.74 -32.56
N CYS A 27 7.85 15.07 -31.43
CA CYS A 27 8.91 15.41 -30.49
C CYS A 27 9.98 14.31 -30.37
N ALA A 28 9.80 13.17 -31.06
CA ALA A 28 10.70 12.04 -30.97
C ALA A 28 11.98 12.29 -31.79
N ILE A 29 13.13 12.18 -31.13
CA ILE A 29 14.46 12.32 -31.75
C ILE A 29 15.17 10.99 -31.92
N VAL A 30 14.62 9.92 -31.33
CA VAL A 30 15.07 8.53 -31.48
C VAL A 30 13.91 7.68 -32.01
N GLY A 31 14.19 6.84 -33.02
CA GLY A 31 13.14 6.16 -33.80
C GLY A 31 12.49 4.94 -33.12
N ASP A 32 13.15 4.34 -32.13
CA ASP A 32 12.61 3.20 -31.40
C ASP A 32 13.17 3.23 -29.97
N CYS A 33 12.32 3.58 -29.00
CA CYS A 33 12.66 3.46 -27.59
C CYS A 33 11.68 2.49 -26.96
N SER A 34 12.11 1.23 -26.86
CA SER A 34 11.41 0.16 -26.15
C SER A 34 11.10 0.48 -24.68
N ASN A 35 11.67 1.57 -24.15
CA ASN A 35 11.43 2.07 -22.80
C ASN A 35 10.32 3.13 -22.71
N ASN A 36 9.65 3.46 -23.82
CA ASN A 36 8.40 4.20 -23.77
C ASN A 36 7.28 3.32 -23.22
N TYR A 37 6.29 3.95 -22.58
CA TYR A 37 5.20 3.23 -21.94
C TYR A 37 3.87 3.92 -22.23
N PHE A 38 2.82 3.11 -22.40
CA PHE A 38 1.45 3.59 -22.39
C PHE A 38 0.56 2.56 -21.71
N LYS A 39 -0.26 3.00 -20.76
CA LYS A 39 -1.31 2.18 -20.16
C LYS A 39 -2.52 3.01 -19.81
N GLU A 40 -3.68 2.52 -20.24
CA GLU A 40 -4.98 2.99 -19.78
C GLU A 40 -5.45 2.11 -18.63
N PHE A 41 -5.81 2.72 -17.50
CA PHE A 41 -6.36 2.04 -16.32
C PHE A 41 -7.88 2.10 -16.30
N TYR A 42 -8.46 3.19 -16.81
CA TYR A 42 -9.90 3.40 -16.86
C TYR A 42 -10.32 4.10 -18.16
N LYS A 43 -11.48 3.71 -18.68
CA LYS A 43 -12.17 4.47 -19.73
C LYS A 43 -12.76 5.76 -19.15
N TYR A 44 -12.59 6.88 -19.84
CA TYR A 44 -13.05 8.20 -19.40
C TYR A 44 -14.56 8.23 -19.12
N ASP A 45 -15.37 7.75 -20.06
CA ASP A 45 -16.83 7.80 -19.95
C ASP A 45 -17.34 6.93 -18.79
N ASP A 46 -16.80 5.72 -18.65
CA ASP A 46 -17.14 4.81 -17.55
C ASP A 46 -16.79 5.43 -16.19
N PHE A 47 -15.62 6.05 -16.09
CA PHE A 47 -15.17 6.71 -14.87
C PHE A 47 -16.03 7.93 -14.53
N LEU A 48 -16.39 8.74 -15.54
CA LEU A 48 -17.28 9.88 -15.39
C LEU A 48 -18.66 9.44 -14.89
N ILE A 49 -19.25 8.41 -15.50
CA ILE A 49 -20.56 7.89 -15.09
C ILE A 49 -20.50 7.37 -13.64
N LYS A 50 -19.47 6.62 -13.28
CA LYS A 50 -19.26 6.15 -11.89
C LYS A 50 -19.15 7.31 -10.91
N SER A 51 -18.40 8.35 -11.27
CA SER A 51 -18.20 9.55 -10.46
C SER A 51 -19.52 10.33 -10.28
N GLN A 52 -20.29 10.51 -11.35
CA GLN A 52 -21.59 11.18 -11.31
C GLN A 52 -22.60 10.42 -10.44
N ASN A 53 -22.65 9.10 -10.58
CA ASN A 53 -23.51 8.25 -9.75
C ASN A 53 -23.13 8.35 -8.27
N LYS A 54 -21.83 8.28 -7.96
CA LYS A 54 -21.34 8.42 -6.58
C LYS A 54 -21.62 9.80 -6.00
N TYR A 55 -21.46 10.85 -6.80
CA TYR A 55 -21.78 12.22 -6.41
C TYR A 55 -23.27 12.36 -6.09
N LYS A 56 -24.15 11.83 -6.94
CA LYS A 56 -25.60 11.86 -6.72
C LYS A 56 -26.01 11.07 -5.48
N GLU A 57 -25.40 9.92 -5.25
CA GLU A 57 -25.63 9.11 -4.04
C GLU A 57 -25.24 9.87 -2.76
N THR A 58 -24.09 10.54 -2.77
CA THR A 58 -23.48 11.13 -1.55
C THR A 58 -24.00 12.55 -1.29
N ILE A 59 -24.03 13.39 -2.33
CA ILE A 59 -24.38 14.82 -2.25
C ILE A 59 -25.88 15.06 -2.49
N LYS A 60 -26.62 14.04 -2.96
CA LYS A 60 -28.06 14.10 -3.27
C LYS A 60 -28.42 15.15 -4.34
N GLN A 61 -27.47 15.49 -5.20
CA GLN A 61 -27.62 16.44 -6.30
C GLN A 61 -26.90 15.94 -7.54
N ASN A 62 -27.24 16.49 -8.72
CA ASN A 62 -26.46 16.25 -9.92
C ASN A 62 -25.10 16.97 -9.84
N MET A 63 -24.07 16.37 -10.43
CA MET A 63 -22.73 16.94 -10.46
C MET A 63 -22.71 18.24 -11.28
N GLN A 64 -22.10 19.29 -10.75
CA GLN A 64 -22.00 20.58 -11.44
C GLN A 64 -21.08 20.50 -12.66
N GLN A 65 -21.38 21.25 -13.72
CA GLN A 65 -20.58 21.26 -14.94
C GLN A 65 -19.12 21.65 -14.68
N SER A 66 -18.88 22.59 -13.77
CA SER A 66 -17.53 22.98 -13.34
C SER A 66 -16.76 21.82 -12.69
N ALA A 67 -17.42 20.95 -11.94
CA ALA A 67 -16.79 19.78 -11.32
C ALA A 67 -16.49 18.69 -12.36
N ILE A 68 -17.36 18.52 -13.36
CA ILE A 68 -17.14 17.62 -14.50
C ILE A 68 -15.93 18.10 -15.34
N LEU A 69 -15.85 19.39 -15.65
CA LEU A 69 -14.75 19.97 -16.43
C LEU A 69 -13.38 19.89 -15.72
N ASN A 70 -13.37 19.82 -14.39
CA ASN A 70 -12.13 19.66 -13.61
C ASN A 70 -12.00 18.24 -13.03
N LEU A 71 -12.76 17.28 -13.58
CA LEU A 71 -12.73 15.89 -13.13
C LEU A 71 -11.40 15.24 -13.47
N PHE A 72 -10.92 15.45 -14.69
CA PHE A 72 -9.67 14.92 -15.21
C PHE A 72 -8.65 16.04 -15.39
N GLN A 73 -7.41 15.73 -15.02
CA GLN A 73 -6.27 16.62 -15.14
C GLN A 73 -5.08 15.84 -15.65
N GLU A 74 -4.13 16.54 -16.25
CA GLU A 74 -2.88 15.98 -16.73
C GLU A 74 -1.76 16.45 -15.82
N ALA A 75 -0.92 15.53 -15.35
CA ALA A 75 0.36 15.83 -14.76
C ALA A 75 1.48 15.57 -15.76
N ILE A 76 2.31 16.58 -16.01
CA ILE A 76 3.56 16.46 -16.76
C ILE A 76 4.69 16.40 -15.74
N ILE A 77 5.43 15.30 -15.77
CA ILE A 77 6.40 14.93 -14.74
C ILE A 77 7.74 14.71 -15.40
N SER A 78 8.74 15.53 -15.06
CA SER A 78 10.12 15.24 -15.47
C SER A 78 10.64 14.05 -14.67
N ILE A 79 11.23 13.07 -15.37
CA ILE A 79 11.78 11.85 -14.78
C ILE A 79 13.20 11.62 -15.30
N ASP A 80 14.00 10.87 -14.57
CA ASP A 80 15.30 10.38 -15.06
C ASP A 80 15.16 9.06 -15.84
N GLU A 81 16.18 8.71 -16.65
CA GLU A 81 16.18 7.52 -17.52
C GLU A 81 15.91 6.19 -16.79
N HIS A 82 16.30 6.10 -15.52
CA HIS A 82 16.14 4.92 -14.69
C HIS A 82 14.70 4.68 -14.20
N HIS A 83 13.87 5.73 -14.16
CA HIS A 83 12.49 5.61 -13.68
C HIS A 83 11.65 4.77 -14.63
N LYS A 84 10.79 3.94 -14.06
CA LYS A 84 9.87 3.04 -14.76
C LYS A 84 8.42 3.41 -14.47
N GLU A 85 7.52 2.72 -15.14
CA GLU A 85 6.07 2.88 -14.97
C GLU A 85 5.64 2.69 -13.52
N ASP A 86 6.21 1.71 -12.81
CA ASP A 86 5.84 1.41 -11.42
C ASP A 86 6.17 2.57 -10.49
N ASP A 87 7.29 3.27 -10.70
CA ASP A 87 7.65 4.46 -9.89
C ASP A 87 6.58 5.56 -9.99
N ILE A 88 5.97 5.71 -11.18
CA ILE A 88 4.92 6.72 -11.41
C ILE A 88 3.56 6.22 -10.91
N ILE A 89 3.26 4.93 -11.05
CA ILE A 89 2.05 4.33 -10.49
C ILE A 89 2.07 4.46 -8.96
N ASP A 90 3.19 4.14 -8.31
CA ASP A 90 3.39 4.27 -6.87
C ASP A 90 3.29 5.74 -6.44
N LEU A 91 3.87 6.66 -7.20
CA LEU A 91 3.70 8.10 -6.97
C LEU A 91 2.21 8.50 -6.93
N PHE A 92 1.40 8.07 -7.89
CA PHE A 92 -0.02 8.40 -7.92
C PHE A 92 -0.82 7.71 -6.82
N PHE A 93 -0.44 6.48 -6.47
CA PHE A 93 -1.01 5.80 -5.30
C PHE A 93 -0.76 6.60 -4.02
N GLU A 94 0.47 7.04 -3.77
CA GLU A 94 0.84 7.82 -2.59
C GLU A 94 0.20 9.22 -2.59
N LEU A 95 0.14 9.89 -3.75
CA LEU A 95 -0.57 11.17 -3.91
C LEU A 95 -2.05 11.04 -3.56
N LYS A 96 -2.70 9.96 -4.00
CA LYS A 96 -4.10 9.65 -3.68
C LYS A 96 -4.30 9.42 -2.19
N GLN A 97 -3.42 8.68 -1.51
CA GLN A 97 -3.52 8.49 -0.06
C GLN A 97 -3.36 9.81 0.71
N LYS A 98 -2.41 10.65 0.28
CA LYS A 98 -2.06 11.88 0.99
C LYS A 98 -3.05 13.03 0.78
N PHE A 99 -3.47 13.25 -0.47
CA PHE A 99 -4.24 14.44 -0.84
C PHE A 99 -5.69 14.15 -1.24
N GLY A 100 -6.06 12.88 -1.41
CA GLY A 100 -7.32 12.49 -2.04
C GLY A 100 -7.33 12.81 -3.54
N GLY A 101 -8.32 12.27 -4.25
CA GLY A 101 -8.30 12.29 -5.73
C GLY A 101 -7.06 11.56 -6.26
N HIS A 102 -6.41 12.12 -7.29
CA HIS A 102 -5.21 11.55 -7.94
C HIS A 102 -5.39 10.09 -8.40
N GLU A 103 -6.62 9.70 -8.76
CA GLU A 103 -6.86 8.38 -9.34
C GLU A 103 -6.29 8.34 -10.76
N LEU A 104 -5.29 7.49 -10.99
CA LEU A 104 -4.64 7.40 -12.30
C LEU A 104 -5.60 6.81 -13.33
N ILE A 105 -5.85 7.54 -14.43
CA ILE A 105 -6.74 7.15 -15.53
C ILE A 105 -5.94 6.54 -16.67
N ASN A 106 -4.85 7.20 -17.07
CA ASN A 106 -3.84 6.64 -17.96
C ASN A 106 -2.47 7.23 -17.65
N LEU A 107 -1.44 6.53 -18.13
CA LEU A 107 -0.05 6.90 -17.99
C LEU A 107 0.66 6.69 -19.32
N THR A 108 1.37 7.72 -19.76
CA THR A 108 2.30 7.68 -20.87
C THR A 108 3.69 8.08 -20.39
N ILE A 109 4.72 7.37 -20.82
CA ILE A 109 6.12 7.74 -20.58
C ILE A 109 6.83 7.88 -21.93
N HIS A 110 7.47 9.03 -22.12
CA HIS A 110 8.28 9.34 -23.28
C HIS A 110 9.74 9.45 -22.86
N LYS A 111 10.60 8.58 -23.42
CA LYS A 111 12.07 8.57 -23.22
C LYS A 111 12.85 8.78 -24.52
N ASP A 112 12.15 8.94 -25.63
CA ASP A 112 12.70 9.18 -26.97
C ASP A 112 12.60 10.64 -27.42
N GLU A 113 12.11 11.51 -26.54
CA GLU A 113 11.92 12.94 -26.81
C GLU A 113 13.06 13.79 -26.24
N GLY A 114 13.28 14.95 -26.84
CA GLY A 114 14.32 15.87 -26.40
C GLY A 114 14.66 16.94 -27.41
N TYR A 115 15.94 17.31 -27.46
CA TYR A 115 16.45 18.29 -28.42
C TYR A 115 17.89 17.97 -28.84
N PHE A 116 18.33 18.57 -29.93
CA PHE A 116 19.70 18.50 -30.41
C PHE A 116 20.47 19.74 -29.99
N GLN A 117 21.74 19.60 -29.63
CA GLN A 117 22.60 20.71 -29.25
C GLN A 117 23.85 20.77 -30.14
N LYS A 118 24.13 21.96 -30.67
CA LYS A 118 25.34 22.23 -31.46
C LYS A 118 25.77 23.67 -31.23
N ASP A 119 27.07 23.89 -31.01
CA ASP A 119 27.68 25.22 -30.79
C ASP A 119 26.98 26.05 -29.70
N GLY A 120 26.54 25.40 -28.62
CA GLY A 120 25.83 26.04 -27.50
C GLY A 120 24.38 26.47 -27.82
N LYS A 121 23.84 26.09 -28.98
CA LYS A 121 22.45 26.34 -29.37
C LYS A 121 21.61 25.06 -29.29
N ASN A 122 20.36 25.21 -28.86
CA ASN A 122 19.40 24.11 -28.73
C ASN A 122 18.42 24.11 -29.91
N TYR A 123 18.23 22.93 -30.49
CA TYR A 123 17.41 22.66 -31.65
C TYR A 123 16.30 21.68 -31.27
N TYR A 124 15.11 22.20 -31.06
CA TYR A 124 13.90 21.49 -30.69
C TYR A 124 13.15 20.99 -31.94
N PRO A 125 12.78 19.71 -31.97
CA PRO A 125 11.92 19.14 -33.01
C PRO A 125 10.67 19.96 -33.25
N ASN A 126 10.28 20.14 -34.51
CA ASN A 126 9.11 20.91 -34.95
C ASN A 126 9.06 22.36 -34.48
N LYS A 127 10.22 22.92 -34.11
CA LYS A 127 10.38 24.37 -33.90
C LYS A 127 11.46 24.92 -34.81
N ASN A 128 12.65 24.34 -34.74
CA ASN A 128 13.83 24.82 -35.47
C ASN A 128 14.64 23.67 -36.10
N ILE A 129 14.24 22.41 -35.88
CA ILE A 129 14.69 21.25 -36.65
C ILE A 129 13.54 20.28 -36.94
N ILE A 130 13.50 19.66 -38.12
CA ILE A 130 12.50 18.65 -38.52
C ILE A 130 13.15 17.52 -39.31
N LYS A 131 12.58 16.32 -39.23
CA LYS A 131 13.01 15.17 -40.04
C LYS A 131 12.11 15.04 -41.27
N LYS A 132 12.70 14.99 -42.46
CA LYS A 132 12.00 14.74 -43.73
C LYS A 132 12.62 13.51 -44.40
N GLY A 133 11.89 12.40 -44.38
CA GLY A 133 12.45 11.10 -44.80
C GLY A 133 13.58 10.66 -43.88
N ASN A 134 14.78 10.47 -44.43
CA ASN A 134 15.98 10.07 -43.66
C ASN A 134 16.84 11.26 -43.20
N ASP A 135 16.54 12.46 -43.70
CA ASP A 135 17.37 13.64 -43.51
C ASP A 135 16.75 14.63 -42.52
N TRP A 136 17.60 15.45 -41.90
CA TRP A 136 17.19 16.48 -40.94
C TRP A 136 17.42 17.87 -41.53
N PHE A 137 16.47 18.77 -41.28
CA PHE A 137 16.47 20.14 -41.80
C PHE A 137 16.24 21.15 -40.68
N ILE A 138 16.95 22.29 -40.73
CA ILE A 138 16.75 23.43 -39.82
C ILE A 138 16.19 24.65 -40.56
N THR A 139 15.66 25.61 -39.81
CA THR A 139 15.29 26.93 -40.33
C THR A 139 16.55 27.78 -40.57
N TYR A 140 16.56 28.57 -41.66
CA TYR A 140 17.72 29.36 -42.07
C TYR A 140 18.20 30.36 -41.00
N ASP A 141 17.27 30.99 -40.30
CA ASP A 141 17.52 32.01 -39.29
C ASP A 141 17.43 31.47 -37.85
N LEU A 142 17.27 30.15 -37.69
CA LEU A 142 17.01 29.48 -36.41
C LEU A 142 15.75 29.97 -35.70
N SER A 143 14.84 30.64 -36.42
CA SER A 143 13.56 31.05 -35.88
C SER A 143 12.68 29.84 -35.65
N ASN A 144 11.73 29.98 -34.71
CA ASN A 144 10.69 28.99 -34.51
C ASN A 144 9.71 29.09 -35.67
N SER A 145 9.62 28.05 -36.50
CA SER A 145 8.60 27.95 -37.54
C SER A 145 7.60 26.82 -37.25
N LYS A 146 6.38 26.99 -37.78
CA LYS A 146 5.32 25.98 -37.81
C LYS A 146 5.07 25.44 -39.23
N ASN A 147 5.68 26.03 -40.26
CA ASN A 147 5.49 25.64 -41.65
C ASN A 147 6.68 24.79 -42.09
N GLU A 148 6.41 23.60 -42.64
CA GLU A 148 7.47 22.69 -43.08
C GLU A 148 8.38 23.30 -44.17
N GLU A 149 7.85 24.22 -44.98
CA GLU A 149 8.58 24.90 -46.06
C GLU A 149 9.76 25.74 -45.56
N ASP A 150 9.70 26.24 -44.33
CA ASP A 150 10.75 27.07 -43.74
C ASP A 150 11.99 26.24 -43.33
N PHE A 151 11.85 24.92 -43.23
CA PHE A 151 12.94 23.99 -42.92
C PHE A 151 13.63 23.55 -44.21
N ASN A 152 14.53 24.40 -44.69
CA ASN A 152 15.17 24.29 -46.00
C ASN A 152 16.70 24.08 -45.94
N VAL A 153 17.30 24.08 -44.74
CA VAL A 153 18.74 23.86 -44.56
C VAL A 153 19.00 22.43 -44.12
N LEU A 154 19.59 21.60 -44.99
CA LEU A 154 20.00 20.23 -44.68
C LEU A 154 21.13 20.22 -43.65
N VAL A 155 21.04 19.34 -42.64
CA VAL A 155 22.06 19.18 -41.60
C VAL A 155 22.46 17.73 -41.39
N ASN A 156 23.74 17.52 -41.07
CA ASN A 156 24.25 16.23 -40.61
C ASN A 156 24.01 16.11 -39.10
N ILE A 157 23.07 15.25 -38.70
CA ILE A 157 22.66 15.11 -37.30
C ILE A 157 23.77 14.56 -36.39
N ASN A 158 24.77 13.86 -36.95
CA ASN A 158 25.89 13.32 -36.19
C ASN A 158 26.83 14.41 -35.63
N GLU A 159 26.70 15.65 -36.11
CA GLU A 159 27.42 16.81 -35.59
C GLU A 159 26.71 17.45 -34.38
N PHE A 160 25.55 16.94 -34.00
CA PHE A 160 24.76 17.42 -32.88
C PHE A 160 24.86 16.45 -31.71
N HIS A 161 24.82 16.98 -30.50
CA HIS A 161 24.64 16.20 -29.29
C HIS A 161 23.15 16.01 -29.04
N THR A 162 22.70 14.77 -28.92
CA THR A 162 21.33 14.42 -28.57
C THR A 162 21.15 14.57 -27.07
N ILE A 163 20.19 15.39 -26.65
CA ILE A 163 19.81 15.55 -25.24
C ILE A 163 18.38 15.03 -25.07
N LEU A 164 18.24 13.89 -24.39
CA LEU A 164 16.94 13.33 -24.05
C LEU A 164 16.33 14.08 -22.87
N THR A 165 15.01 14.20 -22.89
CA THR A 165 14.22 14.77 -21.79
C THR A 165 13.12 13.79 -21.41
N PRO A 166 13.45 12.71 -20.68
CA PRO A 166 12.46 11.74 -20.24
C PRO A 166 11.38 12.42 -19.38
N HIS A 167 10.14 12.11 -19.67
CA HIS A 167 9.00 12.65 -18.92
C HIS A 167 7.79 11.73 -19.00
N ALA A 168 6.91 11.86 -18.01
CA ALA A 168 5.66 11.14 -17.94
C ALA A 168 4.48 12.11 -18.05
N HIS A 169 3.47 11.68 -18.78
CA HIS A 169 2.14 12.26 -18.81
C HIS A 169 1.20 11.33 -18.06
N ALA A 170 0.70 11.78 -16.93
CA ALA A 170 -0.24 11.03 -16.13
C ALA A 170 -1.57 11.76 -16.13
N ILE A 171 -2.59 11.15 -16.74
CA ILE A 171 -3.94 11.68 -16.69
C ILE A 171 -4.62 11.06 -15.48
N PHE A 172 -5.13 11.89 -14.59
CA PHE A 172 -5.69 11.46 -13.33
C PHE A 172 -7.00 12.17 -13.01
N SER A 173 -7.82 11.56 -12.17
CA SER A 173 -9.04 12.16 -11.67
C SER A 173 -8.85 12.80 -10.30
N MET A 174 -9.40 14.01 -10.15
CA MET A 174 -9.54 14.65 -8.84
C MET A 174 -10.72 14.11 -8.03
N PHE A 175 -11.54 13.19 -8.56
CA PHE A 175 -12.67 12.64 -7.82
C PHE A 175 -12.22 11.75 -6.68
N ASP A 176 -12.67 12.06 -5.47
CA ASP A 176 -12.43 11.24 -4.30
C ASP A 176 -13.69 10.42 -4.01
N PHE A 177 -13.61 9.10 -4.21
CA PHE A 177 -14.73 8.19 -3.97
C PHE A 177 -15.13 8.06 -2.49
N LYS A 178 -14.22 8.36 -1.55
CA LYS A 178 -14.55 8.41 -0.11
C LYS A 178 -15.38 9.64 0.19
N LEU A 179 -15.04 10.79 -0.39
CA LEU A 179 -15.79 12.05 -0.21
C LEU A 179 -17.04 12.16 -1.11
N GLY A 180 -17.10 11.37 -2.18
CA GLY A 180 -18.15 11.46 -3.21
C GLY A 180 -18.10 12.76 -4.03
N ARG A 181 -16.96 13.45 -4.07
CA ARG A 181 -16.76 14.72 -4.77
C ARG A 181 -15.29 14.95 -5.10
N ASN A 182 -14.99 15.93 -5.95
CA ASN A 182 -13.60 16.28 -6.27
C ASN A 182 -12.85 16.74 -5.01
N ALA A 183 -11.65 16.21 -4.82
CA ALA A 183 -10.70 16.70 -3.83
C ALA A 183 -10.34 18.16 -4.13
N ARG A 184 -10.20 18.96 -3.07
CA ARG A 184 -9.80 20.36 -3.16
C ARG A 184 -8.37 20.51 -2.68
N MET A 185 -7.52 21.08 -3.52
CA MET A 185 -6.15 21.43 -3.13
C MET A 185 -6.04 22.91 -2.80
N GLN A 186 -5.49 23.20 -1.63
CA GLN A 186 -5.08 24.55 -1.26
C GLN A 186 -3.68 24.86 -1.79
N LYS A 187 -3.30 26.14 -1.77
CA LYS A 187 -1.97 26.59 -2.23
C LYS A 187 -0.82 25.89 -1.48
N LYS A 188 -0.99 25.62 -0.17
CA LYS A 188 -0.01 24.88 0.63
C LYS A 188 0.15 23.43 0.12
N ASP A 189 -0.97 22.79 -0.22
CA ASP A 189 -1.00 21.41 -0.70
C ASP A 189 -0.32 21.30 -2.08
N MET A 190 -0.44 22.34 -2.93
CA MET A 190 0.25 22.38 -4.22
C MET A 190 1.78 22.44 -4.06
N VAL A 191 2.28 23.23 -3.11
CA VAL A 191 3.73 23.31 -2.82
C VAL A 191 4.21 21.99 -2.21
N GLU A 192 3.44 21.43 -1.29
CA GLU A 192 3.75 20.17 -0.63
C GLU A 192 3.74 19.00 -1.61
N ARG A 193 2.80 18.98 -2.56
CA ARG A 193 2.74 17.99 -3.64
C ARG A 193 4.04 17.94 -4.44
N LEU A 194 4.60 19.10 -4.81
CA LEU A 194 5.86 19.14 -5.56
C LEU A 194 7.04 18.61 -4.72
N LYS A 195 7.07 18.90 -3.41
CA LYS A 195 8.08 18.31 -2.51
C LYS A 195 7.92 16.79 -2.42
N PHE A 196 6.68 16.34 -2.32
CA PHE A 196 6.35 14.94 -2.20
C PHE A 196 6.75 14.15 -3.46
N VAL A 197 6.49 14.70 -4.65
CA VAL A 197 6.93 14.12 -5.93
C VAL A 197 8.46 13.99 -5.98
N ALA A 198 9.18 15.06 -5.61
CA ALA A 198 10.64 15.04 -5.58
C ALA A 198 11.20 13.98 -4.61
N GLN A 199 10.55 13.80 -3.46
CA GLN A 199 10.92 12.78 -2.47
C GLN A 199 10.70 11.35 -3.00
N ILE A 200 9.51 11.06 -3.55
CA ILE A 200 9.18 9.72 -4.04
C ILE A 200 10.06 9.33 -5.23
N LEU A 201 10.28 10.25 -6.17
CA LEU A 201 11.14 10.02 -7.33
C LEU A 201 12.64 10.18 -7.01
N LYS A 202 13.02 10.50 -5.76
CA LYS A 202 14.41 10.72 -5.35
C LYS A 202 15.15 11.73 -6.24
N MET A 203 14.46 12.78 -6.65
CA MET A 203 14.95 13.84 -7.53
C MET A 203 15.13 15.14 -6.74
N ASP A 204 15.91 16.07 -7.29
CA ASP A 204 16.12 17.37 -6.65
C ASP A 204 14.82 18.18 -6.67
N TYR A 205 14.40 18.66 -5.48
CA TYR A 205 13.29 19.58 -5.38
C TYR A 205 13.70 20.95 -5.96
N ALA A 206 13.15 21.28 -7.12
CA ALA A 206 13.25 22.62 -7.68
C ALA A 206 11.88 23.30 -7.59
N PRO A 207 11.68 24.27 -6.68
CA PRO A 207 10.45 25.05 -6.70
C PRO A 207 10.37 25.73 -8.07
N GLN A 208 9.33 25.41 -8.85
CA GLN A 208 9.09 26.12 -10.11
C GLN A 208 9.10 27.62 -9.79
N LYS A 209 9.89 28.39 -10.54
CA LYS A 209 9.93 29.84 -10.43
C LYS A 209 8.49 30.36 -10.54
N ILE A 210 7.86 30.66 -9.42
CA ILE A 210 6.67 31.50 -9.39
C ILE A 210 7.19 32.88 -9.78
N TYR A 211 7.25 33.16 -11.08
CA TYR A 211 7.58 34.48 -11.58
C TYR A 211 6.53 35.45 -11.03
N LYS A 212 6.93 36.23 -10.03
CA LYS A 212 6.29 37.48 -9.68
C LYS A 212 7.36 38.55 -9.81
N VAL A 213 7.18 39.37 -10.84
CA VAL A 213 7.76 40.70 -11.08
C VAL A 213 8.51 41.24 -9.86
N ILE A 214 9.84 41.21 -9.92
CA ILE A 214 10.70 42.21 -9.27
C ILE A 214 11.57 42.79 -10.38
N SER A 215 10.93 43.57 -11.24
CA SER A 215 11.61 44.60 -12.01
C SER A 215 11.64 45.87 -11.16
N ASN A 216 12.85 46.36 -10.90
CA ASN A 216 13.18 47.69 -10.41
C ASN A 216 12.73 48.07 -8.99
N GLN A 217 13.42 47.55 -7.96
CA GLN A 217 13.69 48.34 -6.75
C GLN A 217 15.11 48.05 -6.23
N ASN A 218 15.97 49.08 -6.35
CA ASN A 218 17.11 49.42 -5.49
C ASN A 218 18.04 48.29 -5.04
N ILE A 219 19.09 48.05 -5.83
CA ILE A 219 20.32 47.37 -5.39
C ILE A 219 21.07 48.36 -4.48
N SER A 220 20.70 48.39 -3.20
CA SER A 220 21.48 49.03 -2.14
C SER A 220 21.31 48.38 -0.76
N GLY A 221 20.86 47.11 -0.72
CA GLY A 221 20.68 46.32 0.52
C GLY A 221 21.50 45.01 0.56
N SER A 222 22.51 44.88 -0.30
CA SER A 222 22.86 43.57 -0.87
C SER A 222 23.92 42.74 -0.12
N GLN A 223 24.38 43.10 1.07
CA GLN A 223 25.42 42.32 1.77
C GLN A 223 24.97 41.81 3.14
N ASP A 224 24.31 42.66 3.94
CA ASP A 224 23.77 42.25 5.25
C ASP A 224 22.61 41.27 5.10
N ASP A 225 21.76 41.42 4.07
CA ASP A 225 20.67 40.48 3.78
C ASP A 225 21.19 39.11 3.33
N LEU A 226 22.28 39.09 2.56
CA LEU A 226 22.95 37.84 2.15
C LEU A 226 23.58 37.14 3.35
N GLN A 227 24.27 37.89 4.22
CA GLN A 227 24.88 37.35 5.42
C GLN A 227 23.83 36.84 6.42
N ASN A 228 22.68 37.51 6.53
CA ASN A 228 21.56 37.05 7.34
C ASN A 228 20.97 35.75 6.77
N LEU A 229 20.81 35.67 5.45
CA LEU A 229 20.31 34.46 4.80
C LEU A 229 21.26 33.27 4.97
N ASP A 230 22.57 33.52 4.87
CA ASP A 230 23.61 32.49 5.06
C ASP A 230 23.63 31.98 6.51
N ASN A 231 23.49 32.88 7.48
CA ASN A 231 23.29 32.51 8.89
C ASN A 231 22.02 31.67 9.10
N GLN A 232 20.91 32.03 8.46
CA GLN A 232 19.68 31.24 8.53
C GLN A 232 19.83 29.86 7.88
N ILE A 233 20.55 29.76 6.77
CA ILE A 233 20.85 28.48 6.10
C ILE A 233 21.71 27.61 7.02
N ASN A 234 22.75 28.16 7.64
CA ASN A 234 23.62 27.42 8.56
C ASN A 234 22.84 26.89 9.78
N ILE A 235 21.99 27.72 10.39
CA ILE A 235 21.13 27.30 11.51
C ILE A 235 20.18 26.18 11.08
N ARG A 236 19.56 26.30 9.91
CA ARG A 236 18.64 25.27 9.40
C ARG A 236 19.37 23.97 9.04
N THR A 237 20.57 24.05 8.48
CA THR A 237 21.41 22.88 8.17
C THR A 237 21.80 22.16 9.45
N GLN A 238 22.20 22.88 10.50
CA GLN A 238 22.48 22.27 11.80
C GLN A 238 21.23 21.61 12.39
N THR A 239 20.10 22.29 12.34
CA THR A 239 18.82 21.74 12.83
C THR A 239 18.42 20.47 12.07
N LEU A 240 18.64 20.42 10.75
CA LEU A 240 18.41 19.22 9.94
C LEU A 240 19.36 18.07 10.32
N CYS A 241 20.63 18.37 10.61
CA CYS A 241 21.59 17.38 11.07
C CYS A 241 21.16 16.78 12.42
N ASP A 242 20.70 17.63 13.35
CA ASP A 242 20.21 17.20 14.65
C ASP A 242 18.93 16.36 14.53
N ILE A 243 17.98 16.76 13.66
CA ILE A 243 16.76 16.00 13.38
C ILE A 243 17.12 14.64 12.76
N ASN A 244 18.02 14.58 11.79
CA ASN A 244 18.43 13.32 11.17
C ASN A 244 19.08 12.38 12.19
N THR A 245 19.89 12.91 13.10
CA THR A 245 20.49 12.13 14.19
C THR A 245 19.42 11.58 15.13
N GLN A 246 18.41 12.39 15.47
CA GLN A 246 17.28 11.94 16.28
C GLN A 246 16.45 10.87 15.58
N VAL A 247 16.19 11.02 14.27
CA VAL A 247 15.47 10.00 13.48
C VAL A 247 16.23 8.69 13.49
N ALA A 248 17.54 8.69 13.19
CA ALA A 248 18.36 7.48 13.22
C ALA A 248 18.35 6.80 14.60
N SER A 249 18.38 7.58 15.70
CA SER A 249 18.29 7.00 17.05
C SER A 249 16.94 6.35 17.33
N LYS A 250 15.84 6.94 16.84
CA LYS A 250 14.50 6.37 16.98
C LYS A 250 14.27 5.14 16.09
N GLU A 251 14.91 5.08 14.93
CA GLU A 251 14.88 3.89 14.07
C GLU A 251 15.55 2.70 14.77
N ILE A 252 16.69 2.92 15.42
CA ILE A 252 17.37 1.89 16.23
C ILE A 252 16.50 1.46 17.43
N GLU A 253 15.88 2.41 18.13
CA GLU A 253 14.96 2.10 19.24
C GLU A 253 13.74 1.29 18.76
N LEU A 254 13.20 1.62 17.59
CA LEU A 254 12.08 0.90 16.98
C LEU A 254 12.47 -0.53 16.59
N GLU A 255 13.68 -0.73 16.08
CA GLU A 255 14.22 -2.05 15.75
C GLU A 255 14.36 -2.93 17.01
N ASP A 256 14.90 -2.38 18.10
CA ASP A 256 14.98 -3.08 19.39
C ASP A 256 13.60 -3.45 19.96
N LEU A 257 12.63 -2.53 19.87
CA LEU A 257 11.25 -2.81 20.27
C LEU A 257 10.60 -3.90 19.40
N SER A 258 10.90 -3.93 18.09
CA SER A 258 10.40 -4.96 17.18
C SER A 258 10.94 -6.35 17.55
N LEU A 259 12.24 -6.45 17.88
CA LEU A 259 12.87 -7.68 18.35
C LEU A 259 12.25 -8.17 19.67
N LYS A 260 12.06 -7.28 20.64
CA LYS A 260 11.39 -7.60 21.92
C LYS A 260 9.96 -8.08 21.73
N LEU A 261 9.22 -7.49 20.79
CA LEU A 261 7.86 -7.90 20.46
C LEU A 261 7.84 -9.31 19.85
N ALA A 262 8.78 -9.63 18.96
CA ALA A 262 8.92 -10.96 18.38
C ALA A 262 9.23 -12.02 19.45
N GLU A 263 10.13 -11.73 20.39
CA GLU A 263 10.42 -12.62 21.53
C GLU A 263 9.19 -12.87 22.41
N GLN A 264 8.43 -11.82 22.74
CA GLN A 264 7.18 -11.97 23.51
C GLN A 264 6.15 -12.82 22.76
N TYR A 265 6.06 -12.68 21.44
CA TYR A 265 5.16 -13.51 20.63
C TYR A 265 5.54 -14.99 20.68
N HIS A 266 6.85 -15.30 20.62
CA HIS A 266 7.35 -16.67 20.78
C HIS A 266 7.01 -17.25 22.17
N ILE A 267 7.25 -16.48 23.24
CA ILE A 267 6.92 -16.90 24.62
C ILE A 267 5.42 -17.17 24.75
N LEU A 268 4.57 -16.30 24.20
CA LEU A 268 3.12 -16.48 24.27
C LEU A 268 2.67 -17.74 23.52
N ASN A 269 3.25 -18.02 22.36
CA ASN A 269 2.94 -19.21 21.59
C ASN A 269 3.36 -20.49 22.33
N ASP A 270 4.50 -20.48 23.00
CA ASP A 270 4.97 -21.59 23.84
C ASP A 270 4.03 -21.83 25.04
N ILE A 271 3.56 -20.76 25.69
CA ILE A 271 2.57 -20.85 26.77
C ILE A 271 1.27 -21.46 26.24
N LEU A 272 0.80 -21.00 25.09
CA LEU A 272 -0.43 -21.49 24.47
C LEU A 272 -0.34 -22.99 24.13
N ASN A 273 0.81 -23.45 23.63
CA ASN A 273 1.06 -24.87 23.39
C ASN A 273 1.08 -25.68 24.69
N LYS A 274 1.67 -25.16 25.77
CA LYS A 274 1.65 -25.80 27.09
C LYS A 274 0.23 -25.90 27.67
N ILE A 275 -0.60 -24.88 27.50
CA ILE A 275 -2.00 -24.90 27.92
C ILE A 275 -2.75 -26.00 27.18
N ARG A 276 -2.62 -26.07 25.84
CA ARG A 276 -3.25 -27.11 25.03
C ARG A 276 -2.85 -28.53 25.47
N GLN A 277 -1.57 -28.73 25.78
CA GLN A 277 -1.11 -30.01 26.30
C GLN A 277 -1.76 -30.34 27.64
N LYS A 278 -1.85 -29.36 28.55
CA LYS A 278 -2.49 -29.55 29.86
C LYS A 278 -3.99 -29.82 29.76
N ASP A 279 -4.68 -29.21 28.81
CA ASP A 279 -6.10 -29.50 28.55
C ASP A 279 -6.29 -30.95 28.07
N ASN A 280 -5.41 -31.43 27.20
CA ASN A 280 -5.43 -32.84 26.77
C ASN A 280 -5.15 -33.79 27.94
N ASP A 281 -4.10 -33.54 28.73
CA ASP A 281 -3.78 -34.33 29.92
C ASP A 281 -4.97 -34.38 30.92
N LEU A 282 -5.68 -33.25 31.08
CA LEU A 282 -6.85 -33.15 31.96
C LEU A 282 -8.03 -33.96 31.41
N ASN A 283 -8.30 -33.90 30.11
CA ASN A 283 -9.37 -34.68 29.48
C ASN A 283 -9.12 -36.19 29.57
N ASP A 284 -7.86 -36.62 29.44
CA ASP A 284 -7.46 -38.01 29.66
C ASP A 284 -7.70 -38.43 31.11
N LEU A 285 -7.37 -37.56 32.07
CA LEU A 285 -7.60 -37.82 33.49
C LEU A 285 -9.11 -37.94 33.82
N ILE A 286 -9.92 -37.04 33.28
CA ILE A 286 -11.39 -37.07 33.42
C ILE A 286 -11.93 -38.39 32.87
N SER A 287 -11.48 -38.80 31.69
CA SER A 287 -11.91 -40.06 31.06
C SER A 287 -11.54 -41.27 31.95
N GLN A 288 -10.36 -41.27 32.55
CA GLN A 288 -9.95 -42.33 33.48
C GLN A 288 -10.78 -42.34 34.78
N ILE A 289 -11.20 -41.17 35.28
CA ILE A 289 -12.06 -41.08 36.46
C ILE A 289 -13.43 -41.69 36.16
N VAL A 290 -14.06 -41.31 35.05
CA VAL A 290 -15.38 -41.86 34.65
C VAL A 290 -15.35 -43.39 34.55
N ILE A 291 -14.32 -43.96 33.93
CA ILE A 291 -14.16 -45.42 33.83
C ILE A 291 -14.05 -46.06 35.23
N LYS A 292 -13.32 -45.42 36.15
CA LYS A 292 -13.17 -45.94 37.52
C LYS A 292 -14.46 -45.83 38.32
N GLU A 293 -15.25 -44.78 38.12
CA GLU A 293 -16.58 -44.63 38.72
C GLU A 293 -17.52 -45.75 38.26
N ASP A 294 -17.57 -46.05 36.94
CA ASP A 294 -18.35 -47.17 36.40
C ASP A 294 -17.95 -48.53 37.02
N ILE A 295 -16.64 -48.75 37.18
CA ILE A 295 -16.12 -49.97 37.83
C ILE A 295 -16.54 -50.01 39.30
N LEU A 296 -16.47 -48.89 40.01
CA LEU A 296 -16.85 -48.79 41.42
C LEU A 296 -18.34 -49.11 41.61
N ASP A 297 -19.20 -48.58 40.75
CA ASP A 297 -20.64 -48.85 40.75
C ASP A 297 -20.94 -50.32 40.48
N SER A 298 -20.24 -50.93 39.51
CA SER A 298 -20.35 -52.36 39.23
C SER A 298 -19.94 -53.23 40.42
N LEU A 299 -18.82 -52.89 41.08
CA LEU A 299 -18.36 -53.59 42.29
C LEU A 299 -19.35 -53.41 43.45
N SER A 300 -19.86 -52.20 43.65
CA SER A 300 -20.85 -51.89 44.69
C SER A 300 -22.13 -52.71 44.52
N ASN A 301 -22.65 -52.80 43.29
CA ASN A 301 -23.78 -53.66 42.95
C ASN A 301 -23.49 -55.14 43.21
N THR A 302 -22.29 -55.60 42.86
CA THR A 302 -21.86 -56.99 43.10
C THR A 302 -21.81 -57.31 44.60
N ILE A 303 -21.28 -56.39 45.41
CA ILE A 303 -21.24 -56.52 46.88
C ILE A 303 -22.64 -56.58 47.46
N LEU A 304 -23.56 -55.73 46.98
CA LEU A 304 -24.96 -55.72 47.41
C LEU A 304 -25.61 -57.09 47.16
N VAL A 305 -25.48 -57.64 45.94
CA VAL A 305 -26.02 -58.97 45.57
C VAL A 305 -25.41 -60.09 46.40
N LYS A 306 -24.09 -60.04 46.66
CA LYS A 306 -23.45 -61.04 47.52
C LYS A 306 -23.94 -60.95 48.97
N SER A 307 -24.16 -59.74 49.48
CA SER A 307 -24.64 -59.51 50.85
C SER A 307 -26.06 -60.05 51.03
N THR A 308 -26.97 -59.79 50.09
CA THR A 308 -28.33 -60.35 50.14
C THR A 308 -28.33 -61.88 50.09
N ASN A 309 -27.47 -62.47 49.27
CA ASN A 309 -27.28 -63.92 49.22
C ASN A 309 -26.76 -64.49 50.55
N ILE A 310 -25.80 -63.82 51.21
CA ILE A 310 -25.30 -64.22 52.53
C ILE A 310 -26.43 -64.19 53.56
N THR A 311 -27.19 -63.10 53.63
CA THR A 311 -28.34 -63.00 54.55
C THR A 311 -29.36 -64.12 54.30
N SER A 312 -29.64 -64.45 53.03
CA SER A 312 -30.53 -65.57 52.68
C SER A 312 -29.99 -66.91 53.18
N LEU A 313 -28.69 -67.17 52.99
CA LEU A 313 -28.03 -68.38 53.47
C LEU A 313 -28.02 -68.48 54.99
N GLU A 314 -27.78 -67.39 55.71
CA GLU A 314 -27.84 -67.33 57.17
C GLU A 314 -29.23 -67.70 57.69
N VAL A 315 -30.30 -67.19 57.05
CA VAL A 315 -31.68 -67.56 57.39
C VAL A 315 -31.92 -69.06 57.16
N GLN A 316 -31.45 -69.61 56.04
CA GLN A 316 -31.58 -71.04 55.75
C GLN A 316 -30.80 -71.91 56.76
N ILE A 317 -29.61 -71.47 57.20
CA ILE A 317 -28.82 -72.16 58.21
C ILE A 317 -29.59 -72.20 59.53
N LYS A 318 -30.08 -71.05 60.03
CA LYS A 318 -30.87 -70.98 61.27
C LYS A 318 -32.12 -71.87 61.23
N GLN A 319 -32.81 -71.91 60.08
CA GLN A 319 -33.96 -72.81 59.90
C GLN A 319 -33.57 -74.30 59.99
N LYS A 320 -32.41 -74.68 59.45
CA LYS A 320 -31.90 -76.05 59.54
C LYS A 320 -31.42 -76.40 60.94
N GLU A 321 -30.75 -75.49 61.64
CA GLU A 321 -30.35 -75.64 63.04
C GLU A 321 -31.56 -75.88 63.95
N PHE A 322 -32.61 -75.06 63.82
CA PHE A 322 -33.85 -75.24 64.58
C PHE A 322 -34.49 -76.62 64.34
N ARG A 323 -34.51 -77.08 63.08
CA ARG A 323 -35.01 -78.43 62.73
C ARG A 323 -34.15 -79.55 63.33
N LEU A 324 -32.84 -79.37 63.38
CA LEU A 324 -31.93 -80.32 64.03
C LEU A 324 -32.21 -80.39 65.52
N ASP A 325 -32.39 -79.25 66.19
CA ASP A 325 -32.74 -79.19 67.61
C ASP A 325 -34.09 -79.87 67.90
N GLU A 326 -35.09 -79.66 67.04
CA GLU A 326 -36.38 -80.37 67.14
C GLU A 326 -36.22 -81.89 67.01
N ILE A 327 -35.37 -82.35 66.09
CA ILE A 327 -35.09 -83.77 65.90
C ILE A 327 -34.34 -84.34 67.11
N ASN A 328 -33.31 -83.65 67.60
CA ASN A 328 -32.53 -84.06 68.76
C ASN A 328 -33.41 -84.18 70.01
N ASN A 329 -34.27 -83.20 70.29
CA ASN A 329 -35.24 -83.27 71.39
C ASN A 329 -36.18 -84.47 71.27
N LYS A 330 -36.66 -84.79 70.06
CA LYS A 330 -37.49 -85.99 69.82
C LYS A 330 -36.73 -87.29 70.08
N ILE A 331 -35.43 -87.33 69.76
CA ILE A 331 -34.56 -88.48 70.05
C ILE A 331 -34.37 -88.62 71.56
N ASP A 332 -34.07 -87.53 72.28
CA ASP A 332 -33.85 -87.54 73.73
C ASP A 332 -35.10 -88.00 74.49
N ILE A 333 -36.29 -87.51 74.12
CA ILE A 333 -37.57 -87.96 74.69
C ILE A 333 -37.76 -89.47 74.48
N LYS A 334 -37.45 -89.99 73.29
CA LYS A 334 -37.52 -91.43 73.01
C LYS A 334 -36.50 -92.22 73.82
N ALA A 335 -35.28 -91.72 73.96
CA ALA A 335 -34.24 -92.37 74.75
C ALA A 335 -34.60 -92.44 76.24
N GLN A 336 -35.19 -91.39 76.81
CA GLN A 336 -35.68 -91.38 78.19
C GLN A 336 -36.89 -92.29 78.40
N GLY A 337 -37.76 -92.42 77.40
CA GLY A 337 -38.91 -93.34 77.43
C GLY A 337 -38.53 -94.84 77.38
N ILE A 338 -37.27 -95.17 77.11
CA ILE A 338 -36.74 -96.56 77.11
C ILE A 338 -36.07 -96.91 78.46
N ALA A 339 -35.87 -95.94 79.36
CA ALA A 339 -35.20 -96.12 80.65
C ALA A 339 -36.16 -96.41 81.84
N ILE A 340 -37.40 -96.80 81.58
CA ILE A 340 -38.38 -97.35 82.55
C ILE A 340 -38.66 -98.78 82.13
#